data_AF-A0A2L2Y300-F1
#
_entry.id   AF-A0A2L2Y300-F1
#
_cell.length_a   1.000
_cell.length_b   1.000
_cell.length_c   1.000
_cell.angle_alpha   90.00
_cell.angle_beta   90.00
_cell.angle_gamma   90.00
#
_symmetry.space_group_name_H-M   'P 1'
#
loop_
_entity.id
_entity.type
_entity.pdbx_description
1 polymer ?
#
loop_
_entity_poly.entity_id
_entity_poly.type
_entity_poly.pdbx_seq_one_letter_code
_entity_poly.pdbx_strand_id
1 'polypeptide(L)' 'SVRKEAMKNPDVFDGDMLGIEEMLNGDRNAIRDESYRWPNAVIPYYIHTDINDEKRRNIFAAFAYYHENTCIKFV' A
#
# COMPACT_ATOMS: atom_id res chain seq x y z
N SER A 1 -13.67 20.59 -6.75
CA SER A 1 -14.53 19.45 -7.17
C SER A 1 -13.88 18.18 -6.66
N VAL A 2 -14.64 17.27 -6.06
CA VAL A 2 -14.16 15.98 -5.52
C VAL A 2 -13.32 15.19 -6.54
N ARG A 3 -13.63 15.33 -7.84
CA ARG A 3 -12.85 14.73 -8.95
C ARG A 3 -11.40 15.23 -9.06
N LYS A 4 -11.11 16.46 -8.62
CA LYS A 4 -9.75 17.02 -8.64
C LYS A 4 -8.89 16.50 -7.48
N GLU A 5 -9.51 16.08 -6.37
CA GLU A 5 -8.81 15.47 -5.22
C GLU A 5 -8.48 13.99 -5.45
N ALA A 6 -9.31 13.28 -6.23
CA ALA A 6 -9.10 11.86 -6.54
C ALA A 6 -7.91 11.62 -7.47
N MET A 7 -7.57 12.56 -8.36
CA MET A 7 -6.49 12.43 -9.35
C MET A 7 -5.27 13.26 -8.96
N LYS A 8 -4.70 13.04 -7.78
CA LYS A 8 -3.48 13.77 -7.35
C LYS A 8 -2.26 13.40 -8.20
N ASN A 9 -2.19 12.16 -8.69
CA ASN A 9 -1.17 11.70 -9.62
C ASN A 9 -1.86 11.17 -10.89
N PRO A 10 -2.03 11.99 -11.95
CA PRO A 10 -2.81 11.59 -13.12
C PRO A 10 -2.16 10.45 -13.93
N ASP A 11 -0.87 10.23 -13.73
CA ASP A 11 -0.07 9.27 -14.50
C ASP A 11 -0.10 7.84 -13.91
N VAL A 12 -0.84 7.62 -12.82
CA VAL A 12 -0.92 6.32 -12.14
C VAL A 12 -2.39 5.90 -12.03
N PHE A 13 -2.63 4.60 -11.92
CA PHE A 13 -4.00 4.06 -11.91
C PHE A 13 -4.77 4.50 -10.67
N ASP A 14 -6.04 4.86 -10.86
CA ASP A 14 -6.94 5.49 -9.87
C ASP A 14 -6.32 6.66 -9.06
N GLY A 15 -5.18 7.21 -9.49
CA GLY A 15 -4.49 8.32 -8.85
C GLY A 15 -3.49 7.95 -7.75
N ASP A 16 -3.42 6.69 -7.33
CA ASP A 16 -2.58 6.23 -6.21
C ASP A 16 -1.94 4.83 -6.36
N MET A 17 -2.11 4.13 -7.50
CA MET A 17 -1.53 2.81 -7.76
C MET A 17 -0.52 2.78 -8.90
N LEU A 18 0.71 2.35 -8.61
CA LEU A 18 1.80 2.13 -9.58
C LEU A 18 1.98 0.64 -9.89
N GLY A 19 2.53 0.32 -11.07
CA GLY A 19 3.04 -1.03 -11.39
C GLY A 19 1.96 -2.09 -11.64
N ILE A 20 0.75 -1.66 -12.01
CA ILE A 20 -0.39 -2.56 -12.18
C ILE A 20 -0.68 -2.94 -13.64
N GLU A 21 0.15 -2.51 -14.58
CA GLU A 21 -0.07 -2.66 -16.03
C GLU A 21 -0.29 -4.13 -16.44
N GLU A 22 0.50 -5.05 -15.86
CA GLU A 22 0.34 -6.50 -16.06
C GLU A 22 -0.90 -7.09 -15.37
N MET A 23 -1.42 -6.38 -14.36
CA MET A 23 -2.53 -6.79 -13.49
C MET A 23 -3.90 -6.31 -14.01
N LEU A 24 -3.91 -5.30 -14.89
CA LEU A 24 -5.12 -4.76 -15.54
C LEU A 24 -5.67 -5.64 -16.67
N ASN A 25 -5.04 -6.78 -16.98
CA ASN A 25 -5.49 -7.72 -18.00
C ASN A 25 -6.82 -8.44 -17.65
N GLY A 26 -7.55 -8.02 -16.59
CA GLY A 26 -8.87 -8.54 -16.23
C GLY A 26 -9.75 -7.50 -15.53
N ASP A 27 -11.07 -7.69 -15.61
CA ASP A 27 -12.10 -6.76 -15.09
C ASP A 27 -12.25 -6.73 -13.54
N ARG A 28 -11.17 -6.92 -12.76
CA ARG A 28 -11.25 -6.99 -11.28
C ARG A 28 -10.18 -6.17 -10.58
N ASN A 29 -10.62 -5.39 -9.59
CA ASN A 29 -9.77 -4.50 -8.77
C ASN A 29 -8.94 -5.23 -7.69
N ALA A 30 -8.88 -6.56 -7.70
CA ALA A 30 -8.16 -7.35 -6.68
C ALA A 30 -7.30 -8.42 -7.34
N ILE A 31 -6.02 -8.43 -6.96
CA ILE A 31 -5.05 -9.46 -7.37
C ILE A 31 -5.34 -10.73 -6.56
N ARG A 32 -5.72 -11.80 -7.25
CA ARG A 32 -6.13 -13.07 -6.60
C ARG A 32 -5.02 -14.09 -6.50
N ASP A 33 -4.08 -14.04 -7.44
CA ASP A 33 -2.98 -14.98 -7.50
C ASP A 33 -2.09 -14.80 -6.26
N GLU A 34 -1.82 -15.92 -5.59
CA GLU A 34 -1.08 -15.94 -4.34
C GLU A 34 0.40 -15.60 -4.54
N SER A 35 0.90 -15.71 -5.78
CA SER A 35 2.27 -15.33 -6.15
C SER A 35 2.60 -13.86 -5.90
N TYR A 36 1.58 -12.99 -5.85
CA TYR A 36 1.74 -11.56 -5.54
C TYR A 36 1.68 -11.24 -4.04
N ARG A 37 1.51 -12.24 -3.17
CA ARG A 37 1.44 -12.02 -1.72
C ARG A 37 2.84 -12.03 -1.10
N TRP A 38 3.01 -11.22 -0.05
CA TRP A 38 4.19 -11.31 0.80
C TRP A 38 4.26 -12.67 1.50
N PRO A 39 5.37 -13.42 1.35
CA PRO A 39 5.51 -14.74 1.99
C PRO A 39 5.35 -14.67 3.50
N ASN A 40 4.65 -15.65 4.08
CA ASN A 40 4.41 -15.77 5.52
C ASN A 40 3.72 -14.55 6.16
N ALA A 41 3.05 -13.71 5.36
CA ALA A 41 2.49 -12.43 5.79
C ALA A 41 3.53 -11.48 6.43
N VAL A 42 4.80 -11.59 6.02
CA VAL A 42 5.90 -10.76 6.52
C VAL A 42 6.29 -9.72 5.46
N ILE A 43 6.20 -8.44 5.83
CA ILE A 43 6.49 -7.30 4.97
C ILE A 43 7.77 -6.62 5.50
N PRO A 44 8.93 -6.81 4.84
CA PRO A 44 10.13 -6.07 5.19
C PRO A 44 9.96 -4.60 4.82
N TYR A 45 10.40 -3.68 5.68
CA TYR A 45 10.28 -2.25 5.42
C TYR A 45 11.54 -1.46 5.76
N TYR A 46 11.65 -0.28 5.14
CA TYR A 46 12.66 0.73 5.48
C TYR A 46 11.99 2.11 5.45
N ILE A 47 12.08 2.86 6.55
CA ILE A 47 11.55 4.23 6.61
C ILE A 47 12.69 5.21 6.32
N HIS A 48 12.67 5.78 5.12
CA HIS A 48 13.65 6.76 4.65
C HIS A 48 13.78 7.96 5.60
N THR A 49 14.96 8.59 5.61
CA THR A 49 15.30 9.71 6.50
C THR A 49 14.45 10.96 6.27
N ASP A 50 13.88 11.11 5.07
CA ASP A 50 13.05 12.27 4.70
C ASP A 50 11.64 12.21 5.31
N ILE A 51 11.29 11.10 5.95
CA ILE A 51 10.04 10.94 6.68
C ILE A 51 10.21 11.49 8.10
N ASN A 52 9.58 12.64 8.34
CA ASN A 52 9.60 13.31 9.63
C ASN A 52 8.92 12.49 10.76
N ASP A 53 9.16 12.91 12.00
CA ASP A 53 8.71 12.18 13.18
C ASP A 53 7.19 12.05 13.28
N GLU A 54 6.44 13.06 12.83
CA GLU A 54 4.98 13.00 12.84
C GLU A 54 4.45 11.91 11.90
N LYS A 55 4.93 11.89 10.65
CA LYS A 55 4.56 10.85 9.68
C LYS A 55 5.02 9.48 10.15
N ARG A 56 6.21 9.38 10.74
CA ARG A 56 6.75 8.14 11.29
C ARG A 56 5.86 7.58 12.42
N ARG A 57 5.36 8.43 13.32
CA ARG A 57 4.38 8.02 14.34
C ARG A 57 3.11 7.46 13.72
N ASN A 58 2.58 8.08 12.68
CA ASN A 58 1.37 7.61 12.00
C ASN A 58 1.59 6.25 11.30
N ILE A 59 2.75 6.06 10.66
CA ILE A 59 3.13 4.77 10.06
C ILE A 59 3.14 3.67 11.13
N PHE A 60 3.79 3.92 12.27
CA PHE A 60 3.86 2.91 13.34
C PHE A 60 2.52 2.65 14.03
N ALA A 61 1.65 3.65 14.15
CA ALA A 61 0.28 3.45 14.62
C ALA A 61 -0.51 2.53 13.68
N ALA A 62 -0.34 2.69 12.36
CA ALA A 62 -0.95 1.81 11.38
C ALA A 62 -0.39 0.37 11.48
N PHE A 63 0.93 0.22 11.65
CA PHE A 63 1.54 -1.11 11.84
C PHE A 63 0.98 -1.82 13.08
N ALA A 64 0.84 -1.10 14.20
CA ALA A 64 0.24 -1.63 15.42
C ALA A 64 -1.21 -2.09 15.18
N TYR A 65 -2.02 -1.29 14.48
CA TYR A 65 -3.38 -1.69 14.13
C TYR A 65 -3.42 -2.99 13.31
N TYR A 66 -2.52 -3.18 12.35
CA TYR A 66 -2.42 -4.44 11.60
C TYR A 66 -1.97 -5.62 12.45
N HIS A 67 -1.02 -5.42 13.37
CA HIS A 67 -0.56 -6.45 14.30
C HIS A 67 -1.67 -6.90 15.27
N GLU A 68 -2.55 -5.97 15.68
CA GLU A 68 -3.68 -6.27 16.57
C GLU A 68 -4.84 -6.99 15.87
N ASN A 69 -5.05 -6.73 14.58
CA ASN A 69 -6.27 -7.14 13.87
C ASN A 69 -6.04 -8.20 12.79
N THR A 70 -4.79 -8.53 12.46
CA THR A 70 -4.45 -9.46 11.38
C THR A 70 -3.22 -10.31 11.73
N CYS A 71 -2.85 -11.25 10.86
CA CYS A 71 -1.59 -12.00 10.98
C CYS A 71 -0.38 -11.33 10.29
N ILE A 72 -0.57 -10.15 9.69
CA ILE A 72 0.50 -9.43 8.96
C ILE A 72 1.56 -8.96 9.95
N LYS A 73 2.83 -9.04 9.55
CA LYS A 73 3.98 -8.58 10.34
C LYS A 73 4.87 -7.66 9.51
N PHE A 74 5.01 -6.41 9.94
CA PHE A 74 6.06 -5.51 9.50
C PHE A 74 7.36 -5.79 10.28
N VAL A 75 8.46 -6.10 9.60
CA VAL A 75 9.76 -6.43 10.20
C VAL A 75 10.91 -5.63 9.60
#